data_AF-A0A9E0XV58-F1
#
_entry.id   AF-A0A9E0XV58-F1
#
_cell.length_a   1.000
_cell.length_b   1.000
_cell.length_c   1.000
_cell.angle_alpha   90.00
_cell.angle_beta   90.00
_cell.angle_gamma   90.00
#
_symmetry.space_group_name_H-M   'P 1'
#
loop_
_entity.id
_entity.type
_entity.pdbx_description
1 polymer ?
#
loop_
_entity_poly.entity_id
_entity_poly.type
_entity_poly.pdbx_seq_one_letter_code
_entity_poly.pdbx_strand_id
1 'polypeptide(L)'
;MKWSAASLLVALPLLCSAAEYESTLLVQTGKLRESDLIVRTISDLQSNKICLAFYVRTAGTSSVMTCYDAVSGFRSNINQVGFFKEGELVVRKVKDLENGMSCLVAYVSTPGTTPAIDCYKSAKPGDDAIARGGHVREGDLEVHRLSDPDSSKTCLVAYVSSGGTSPSLTCYPSVGQPGEGGMVQTSQLREGDLVVRKMIDPPNRKTCLITYVSTEGTSPYMYCFDEGPMAPPLQR
;
A
#
# COMPACT_ATOMS: atom_id res chain seq x y z
N MET A 1 -17.64 -74.22 -14.50
CA MET A 1 -16.65 -73.14 -14.54
C MET A 1 -17.35 -71.87 -14.99
N LYS A 2 -17.04 -70.75 -14.31
CA LYS A 2 -17.82 -69.51 -14.25
C LYS A 2 -17.70 -68.68 -15.53
N TRP A 3 -18.81 -68.05 -15.90
CA TRP A 3 -18.88 -66.94 -16.86
C TRP A 3 -18.15 -65.71 -16.30
N SER A 4 -17.54 -64.90 -17.17
CA SER A 4 -17.20 -63.50 -16.87
C SER A 4 -17.32 -62.68 -18.15
N ALA A 5 -18.35 -61.84 -18.16
CA ALA A 5 -18.56 -60.78 -19.14
C ALA A 5 -17.52 -59.68 -18.90
N ALA A 6 -16.83 -59.25 -19.95
CA ALA A 6 -15.94 -58.10 -19.91
C ALA A 6 -16.76 -56.82 -20.15
N SER A 7 -16.87 -55.99 -19.11
CA SER A 7 -17.53 -54.68 -19.16
C SER A 7 -16.74 -53.69 -20.01
N LEU A 8 -17.40 -53.08 -21.00
CA LEU A 8 -16.91 -51.93 -21.75
C LEU A 8 -17.03 -50.66 -20.89
N LEU A 9 -15.89 -50.04 -20.55
CA LEU A 9 -15.85 -48.71 -19.94
C LEU A 9 -15.96 -47.65 -21.05
N VAL A 10 -17.12 -47.03 -21.17
CA VAL A 10 -17.31 -45.83 -22.00
C VAL A 10 -16.80 -44.62 -21.23
N ALA A 11 -15.69 -44.04 -21.68
CA ALA A 11 -15.19 -42.77 -21.15
C ALA A 11 -16.04 -41.62 -21.71
N LEU A 12 -16.79 -40.93 -20.85
CA LEU A 12 -17.41 -39.65 -21.20
C LEU A 12 -16.33 -38.56 -21.28
N PRO A 13 -16.22 -37.79 -22.38
CA PRO A 13 -15.43 -36.57 -22.36
C PRO A 13 -16.15 -35.53 -21.49
N LEU A 14 -15.51 -35.14 -20.40
CA LEU A 14 -15.87 -33.94 -19.64
C LEU A 14 -15.70 -32.73 -20.56
N LEU A 15 -16.81 -32.25 -21.12
CA LEU A 15 -16.88 -30.93 -21.75
C LEU A 15 -16.62 -29.89 -20.66
N CYS A 16 -15.36 -29.50 -20.54
CA CYS A 16 -14.96 -28.32 -19.78
C CYS A 16 -15.53 -27.12 -20.56
N SER A 17 -16.65 -26.55 -20.09
CA SER A 17 -17.10 -25.25 -20.61
C SER A 17 -16.08 -24.21 -20.16
N ALA A 18 -15.10 -23.92 -21.01
CA ALA A 18 -14.40 -22.65 -20.94
C ALA A 18 -15.49 -21.59 -21.14
N ALA A 19 -15.85 -20.87 -20.08
CA ALA A 19 -16.69 -19.69 -20.21
C ALA A 19 -16.01 -18.79 -21.24
N GLU A 20 -16.72 -18.47 -22.33
CA GLU A 20 -16.24 -17.53 -23.32
C GLU A 20 -15.86 -16.24 -22.60
N TYR A 21 -14.64 -15.76 -22.85
CA TYR A 21 -14.17 -14.49 -22.34
C TYR A 21 -15.08 -13.39 -22.93
N GLU A 22 -16.09 -12.97 -22.19
CA GLU A 22 -16.80 -11.72 -22.49
C GLU A 22 -15.78 -10.60 -22.40
N SER A 23 -15.63 -9.83 -23.48
CA SER A 23 -14.76 -8.66 -23.47
C SER A 23 -15.28 -7.69 -22.40
N THR A 24 -14.64 -7.70 -21.23
CA THR A 24 -14.96 -6.74 -20.19
C THR A 24 -14.62 -5.36 -20.74
N LEU A 25 -15.54 -4.41 -20.56
CA LEU A 25 -15.39 -3.03 -21.00
C LEU A 25 -14.38 -2.30 -20.11
N LEU A 26 -13.12 -2.73 -20.16
CA LEU A 26 -11.99 -2.11 -19.48
C LEU A 26 -11.37 -1.08 -20.41
N VAL A 27 -11.41 0.19 -20.00
CA VAL A 27 -10.87 1.30 -20.80
C VAL A 27 -9.85 2.05 -19.98
N GLN A 28 -8.68 2.32 -20.56
CA GLN A 28 -7.76 3.28 -19.96
C GLN A 28 -8.29 4.70 -20.22
N THR A 29 -8.66 5.40 -19.17
CA THR A 29 -9.29 6.72 -19.23
C THR A 29 -8.36 7.86 -18.83
N GLY A 30 -7.19 7.55 -18.28
CA GLY A 30 -6.25 8.57 -17.80
C GLY A 30 -4.82 8.05 -17.67
N LYS A 31 -3.88 8.99 -17.63
CA LYS A 31 -2.46 8.73 -17.36
C LYS A 31 -1.82 9.94 -16.70
N LEU A 32 -1.23 9.73 -15.54
CA LEU A 32 -0.30 10.65 -14.90
C LEU A 32 1.13 10.09 -15.03
N ARG A 33 2.10 10.96 -15.30
CA ARG A 33 3.52 10.60 -15.29
C ARG A 33 4.29 11.64 -14.49
N GLU A 34 4.87 11.20 -13.39
CA GLU A 34 5.63 12.03 -12.47
C GLU A 34 7.02 11.45 -12.28
N SER A 35 7.99 11.98 -13.04
CA SER A 35 9.34 11.42 -13.14
C SER A 35 9.32 9.94 -13.58
N ASP A 36 9.59 9.04 -12.64
CA ASP A 36 9.64 7.59 -12.76
C ASP A 36 8.33 6.91 -12.35
N LEU A 37 7.49 7.57 -11.55
CA LEU A 37 6.15 7.08 -11.22
C LEU A 37 5.19 7.28 -12.39
N ILE A 38 4.49 6.22 -12.76
CA ILE A 38 3.39 6.26 -13.72
C ILE A 38 2.12 5.77 -13.03
N VAL A 39 1.04 6.52 -13.20
CA VAL A 39 -0.30 6.13 -12.76
C VAL A 39 -1.19 6.03 -13.98
N ARG A 40 -1.85 4.89 -14.17
CA ARG A 40 -2.87 4.71 -15.21
C ARG A 40 -4.24 4.60 -14.56
N THR A 41 -5.19 5.35 -15.09
CA THR A 41 -6.59 5.20 -14.72
C THR A 41 -7.24 4.19 -15.65
N ILE A 42 -7.82 3.16 -15.06
CA ILE A 42 -8.55 2.08 -15.74
C ILE A 42 -9.97 2.12 -15.23
N SER A 43 -10.93 2.29 -16.13
CA SER A 43 -12.35 2.27 -15.80
C SER A 43 -12.94 0.93 -16.21
N ASP A 44 -13.58 0.24 -15.26
CA ASP A 44 -14.41 -0.92 -15.52
C ASP A 44 -15.86 -0.46 -15.66
N LEU A 45 -16.32 -0.44 -16.90
CA LEU A 45 -17.66 0.07 -17.22
C LEU A 45 -18.78 -0.84 -16.70
N GLN A 46 -18.51 -2.13 -16.46
CA GLN A 46 -19.51 -3.08 -15.97
C GLN A 46 -19.69 -2.98 -14.46
N SER A 47 -18.58 -2.87 -13.71
CA SER A 47 -18.62 -2.83 -12.24
C SER A 47 -18.71 -1.41 -11.65
N ASN A 48 -18.76 -0.39 -12.50
CA ASN A 48 -18.75 1.03 -12.11
C ASN A 48 -17.55 1.40 -11.21
N LYS A 49 -16.38 0.84 -11.53
CA LYS A 49 -15.13 1.06 -10.78
C LYS A 49 -14.15 1.91 -11.58
N ILE A 50 -13.40 2.72 -10.85
CA ILE A 50 -12.17 3.34 -11.32
C ILE A 50 -11.02 2.71 -10.55
N CYS A 51 -10.04 2.20 -11.28
CA CYS A 51 -8.83 1.61 -10.75
C CYS A 51 -7.62 2.48 -11.13
N LEU A 52 -6.75 2.74 -10.16
CA LEU A 52 -5.47 3.39 -10.37
C LEU A 52 -4.37 2.35 -10.28
N ALA A 53 -3.70 2.12 -11.41
CA ALA A 53 -2.54 1.24 -11.50
C ALA A 53 -1.26 2.08 -11.40
N PHE A 54 -0.48 1.83 -10.35
CA PHE A 54 0.77 2.52 -10.05
C PHE A 54 1.95 1.61 -10.37
N TYR A 55 2.95 2.15 -11.06
CA TYR A 55 4.21 1.45 -11.27
C TYR A 55 5.35 2.45 -11.46
N VAL A 56 6.55 2.04 -11.08
CA VAL A 56 7.78 2.79 -11.31
C VAL A 56 8.38 2.32 -12.63
N ARG A 57 8.89 3.24 -13.45
CA ARG A 57 9.47 2.92 -14.75
C ARG A 57 10.93 2.47 -14.64
N THR A 58 11.19 1.50 -13.77
CA THR A 58 12.50 0.86 -13.59
C THR A 58 12.36 -0.65 -13.77
N ALA A 59 13.45 -1.35 -14.08
CA ALA A 59 13.40 -2.80 -14.28
C ALA A 59 13.13 -3.52 -12.95
N GLY A 60 12.43 -4.66 -13.02
CA GLY A 60 12.18 -5.52 -11.85
C GLY A 60 11.11 -5.02 -10.88
N THR A 61 10.42 -3.92 -11.18
CA THR A 61 9.35 -3.38 -10.35
C THR A 61 8.01 -4.03 -10.69
N SER A 62 7.19 -4.35 -9.70
CA SER A 62 5.80 -4.76 -9.94
C SER A 62 4.87 -3.54 -9.96
N SER A 63 3.73 -3.66 -10.64
CA SER A 63 2.65 -2.69 -10.50
C SER A 63 1.77 -3.04 -9.31
N VAL A 64 1.21 -2.03 -8.66
CA VAL A 64 0.13 -2.18 -7.67
C VAL A 64 -1.10 -1.47 -8.16
N MET A 65 -2.27 -1.91 -7.72
CA MET A 65 -3.54 -1.35 -8.14
C MET A 65 -4.47 -1.21 -6.96
N THR A 66 -5.25 -0.15 -6.97
CA THR A 66 -6.38 0.07 -6.08
C THR A 66 -7.59 0.47 -6.90
N CYS A 67 -8.78 0.10 -6.45
CA CYS A 67 -10.03 0.40 -7.14
C CYS A 67 -11.04 1.00 -6.17
N TYR A 68 -11.81 1.97 -6.64
CA TYR A 68 -12.87 2.62 -5.89
C TYR A 68 -14.10 2.85 -6.77
N ASP A 69 -15.23 3.12 -6.14
CA ASP A 69 -16.48 3.44 -6.82
C ASP A 69 -16.37 4.75 -7.59
N ALA A 70 -16.85 4.75 -8.83
CA ALA A 70 -16.93 5.96 -9.62
C ALA A 70 -18.13 6.82 -9.16
N VAL A 71 -17.89 8.11 -8.88
CA VAL A 71 -18.91 9.01 -8.30
C VAL A 71 -19.73 9.72 -9.38
N SER A 72 -19.11 10.10 -10.50
CA SER A 72 -19.75 10.85 -11.59
C SER A 72 -19.33 10.33 -12.96
N GLY A 73 -19.96 9.23 -13.38
CA GLY A 73 -19.54 8.48 -14.57
C GLY A 73 -18.11 7.94 -14.41
N PHE A 74 -17.42 7.68 -15.53
CA PHE A 74 -16.06 7.11 -15.55
C PHE A 74 -14.96 8.16 -15.67
N ARG A 75 -15.29 9.43 -15.40
CA ARG A 75 -14.33 10.54 -15.47
C ARG A 75 -13.40 10.47 -14.27
N SER A 76 -12.14 10.80 -14.49
CA SER A 76 -11.10 10.85 -13.47
C SER A 76 -10.17 11.99 -13.82
N ASN A 77 -9.79 12.78 -12.80
CA ASN A 77 -8.84 13.87 -12.96
C ASN A 77 -7.71 13.68 -11.94
N ILE A 78 -6.67 12.99 -12.38
CA ILE A 78 -5.55 12.57 -11.54
C ILE A 78 -4.44 13.62 -11.57
N ASN A 79 -4.11 14.17 -10.40
CA ASN A 79 -2.98 15.08 -10.21
C ASN A 79 -2.09 14.63 -9.06
N GLN A 80 -0.79 14.84 -9.17
CA GLN A 80 0.06 14.85 -7.99
C GLN A 80 -0.07 16.19 -7.30
N VAL A 81 -0.32 16.14 -6.01
CA VAL A 81 -0.58 17.34 -5.22
C VAL A 81 0.37 17.50 -4.04
N GLY A 82 0.98 16.40 -3.57
CA GLY A 82 1.97 16.41 -2.50
C GLY A 82 3.21 15.58 -2.84
N PHE A 83 4.35 15.97 -2.28
CA PHE A 83 5.64 15.31 -2.52
C PHE A 83 6.52 15.34 -1.27
N PHE A 84 7.19 14.22 -1.02
CA PHE A 84 8.19 14.05 0.02
C PHE A 84 9.32 13.17 -0.52
N LYS A 85 10.56 13.50 -0.17
CA LYS A 85 11.73 12.69 -0.51
C LYS A 85 12.76 12.74 0.60
N GLU A 86 13.33 11.59 0.93
CA GLU A 86 14.44 11.44 1.88
C GLU A 86 15.33 10.29 1.40
N GLY A 87 16.57 10.62 1.03
CA GLY A 87 17.45 9.66 0.36
C GLY A 87 16.83 9.09 -0.92
N GLU A 88 16.70 7.77 -0.98
CA GLU A 88 16.10 7.04 -2.10
C GLU A 88 14.58 6.86 -1.97
N LEU A 89 14.03 7.07 -0.76
CA LEU A 89 12.59 6.98 -0.51
C LEU A 89 11.89 8.21 -1.06
N VAL A 90 10.90 7.97 -1.92
CA VAL A 90 10.03 8.98 -2.50
C VAL A 90 8.59 8.67 -2.10
N VAL A 91 7.87 9.69 -1.62
CA VAL A 91 6.44 9.59 -1.32
C VAL A 91 5.70 10.68 -2.06
N ARG A 92 4.66 10.30 -2.80
CA ARG A 92 3.81 11.22 -3.57
C ARG A 92 2.38 11.06 -3.13
N LYS A 93 1.67 12.18 -3.03
CA LYS A 93 0.22 12.21 -2.87
C LYS A 93 -0.41 12.48 -4.22
N VAL A 94 -1.25 11.56 -4.66
CA VAL A 94 -1.98 11.60 -5.91
C VAL A 94 -3.46 11.69 -5.59
N LYS A 95 -4.17 12.64 -6.22
CA LYS A 95 -5.61 12.84 -6.04
C LYS A 95 -6.36 12.60 -7.33
N ASP A 96 -7.48 11.90 -7.24
CA ASP A 96 -8.58 11.98 -8.20
C ASP A 96 -9.57 13.04 -7.74
N LEU A 97 -9.49 14.21 -8.36
CA LEU A 97 -10.31 15.36 -7.99
C LEU A 97 -11.80 15.14 -8.29
N GLU A 98 -12.14 14.32 -9.29
CA GLU A 98 -13.53 14.08 -9.66
C GLU A 98 -14.20 13.03 -8.78
N ASN A 99 -13.43 12.06 -8.29
CA ASN A 99 -13.96 11.00 -7.44
C ASN A 99 -13.66 11.22 -5.95
N GLY A 100 -13.00 12.33 -5.61
CA GLY A 100 -12.68 12.67 -4.23
C GLY A 100 -11.75 11.65 -3.56
N MET A 101 -10.84 11.03 -4.29
CA MET A 101 -9.93 10.01 -3.78
C MET A 101 -8.51 10.55 -3.66
N SER A 102 -7.87 10.32 -2.52
CA SER A 102 -6.45 10.61 -2.27
C SER A 102 -5.71 9.30 -2.10
N CYS A 103 -4.53 9.20 -2.69
CA CYS A 103 -3.64 8.06 -2.58
C CYS A 103 -2.24 8.55 -2.20
N LEU A 104 -1.68 8.01 -1.13
CA LEU A 104 -0.25 8.11 -0.88
C LEU A 104 0.44 6.93 -1.55
N VAL A 105 1.54 7.24 -2.22
CA VAL A 105 2.35 6.29 -2.98
C VAL A 105 3.78 6.43 -2.50
N ALA A 106 4.28 5.42 -1.81
CA ALA A 106 5.67 5.34 -1.37
C ALA A 106 6.43 4.38 -2.29
N TYR A 107 7.61 4.79 -2.76
CA TYR A 107 8.46 3.95 -3.59
C TYR A 107 9.93 4.35 -3.44
N VAL A 108 10.83 3.49 -3.91
CA VAL A 108 12.26 3.73 -3.89
C VAL A 108 12.73 3.79 -5.34
N SER A 109 13.52 4.77 -5.72
CA SER A 109 13.93 4.96 -7.13
C SER A 109 14.99 3.94 -7.61
N THR A 110 15.15 2.81 -6.93
CA THR A 110 16.06 1.71 -7.30
C THR A 110 15.33 0.60 -8.06
N PRO A 111 15.99 -0.11 -8.99
CA PRO A 111 15.42 -1.27 -9.67
C PRO A 111 14.97 -2.36 -8.68
N GLY A 112 13.97 -3.15 -9.07
CA GLY A 112 13.50 -4.30 -8.28
C GLY A 112 12.48 -3.96 -7.19
N THR A 113 12.12 -2.70 -7.00
CA THR A 113 11.22 -2.26 -5.93
C THR A 113 9.79 -2.04 -6.42
N THR A 114 8.81 -2.34 -5.59
CA THR A 114 7.38 -2.17 -5.89
C THR A 114 6.84 -1.00 -5.07
N PRO A 115 6.06 -0.08 -5.65
CA PRO A 115 5.43 0.98 -4.87
C PRO A 115 4.45 0.41 -3.85
N ALA A 116 4.41 0.98 -2.65
CA ALA A 116 3.34 0.76 -1.68
C ALA A 116 2.32 1.89 -1.79
N ILE A 117 1.03 1.54 -1.73
CA ILE A 117 -0.08 2.49 -1.88
C ILE A 117 -1.08 2.34 -0.75
N ASP A 118 -1.63 3.47 -0.31
CA ASP A 118 -2.81 3.52 0.54
C ASP A 118 -3.71 4.66 0.08
N CYS A 119 -4.97 4.35 -0.19
CA CYS A 119 -5.94 5.27 -0.76
C CYS A 119 -7.16 5.43 0.15
N TYR A 120 -7.63 6.66 0.26
CA TYR A 120 -8.70 7.06 1.16
C TYR A 120 -9.51 8.21 0.55
N LYS A 121 -10.73 8.41 1.08
CA LYS A 121 -11.57 9.54 0.70
C LYS A 121 -10.89 10.85 1.12
N SER A 122 -10.85 11.80 0.20
CA SER A 122 -10.35 13.15 0.43
C SER A 122 -11.43 13.94 1.17
N ALA A 123 -11.10 14.54 2.32
CA ALA A 123 -12.12 15.19 3.15
C ALA A 123 -12.37 16.65 2.74
N LYS A 124 -11.41 17.35 2.09
CA LYS A 124 -11.54 18.76 1.68
C LYS A 124 -10.69 19.10 0.44
N PRO A 125 -11.13 20.02 -0.43
CA PRO A 125 -10.23 20.82 -1.24
C PRO A 125 -9.45 21.76 -0.31
N GLY A 126 -8.12 21.69 -0.30
CA GLY A 126 -7.27 22.38 0.67
C GLY A 126 -5.82 21.93 0.57
N ASP A 127 -4.99 22.42 1.50
CA ASP A 127 -3.52 22.30 1.48
C ASP A 127 -3.06 20.89 1.09
N ASP A 128 -2.47 20.80 -0.09
CA ASP A 128 -2.11 19.55 -0.73
C ASP A 128 -0.76 19.01 -0.24
N ALA A 129 -0.11 19.74 0.65
CA ALA A 129 1.16 19.39 1.24
C ALA A 129 1.08 18.15 2.14
N ILE A 130 2.06 17.27 1.99
CA ILE A 130 2.35 16.21 2.96
C ILE A 130 3.32 16.80 3.98
N ALA A 131 2.98 16.76 5.27
CA ALA A 131 3.84 17.25 6.33
C ALA A 131 4.65 16.11 6.98
N ARG A 132 5.90 16.37 7.34
CA ARG A 132 6.72 15.42 8.11
C ARG A 132 6.25 15.43 9.56
N GLY A 133 5.76 14.28 10.03
CA GLY A 133 5.36 14.05 11.41
C GLY A 133 6.46 13.44 12.29
N GLY A 134 7.54 12.90 11.72
CA GLY A 134 8.66 12.33 12.49
C GLY A 134 9.37 11.22 11.76
N HIS A 135 10.47 10.74 12.31
CA HIS A 135 11.21 9.59 11.81
C HIS A 135 11.77 8.78 12.96
N VAL A 136 11.90 7.47 12.77
CA VAL A 136 12.67 6.57 13.63
C VAL A 136 13.58 5.74 12.74
N ARG A 137 14.84 5.63 13.15
CA ARG A 137 15.82 4.76 12.52
C ARG A 137 16.35 3.78 13.54
N GLU A 138 16.18 2.50 13.24
CA GLU A 138 16.48 1.40 14.15
C GLU A 138 17.23 0.31 13.38
N GLY A 139 18.56 0.41 13.39
CA GLY A 139 19.43 -0.43 12.56
C GLY A 139 19.25 -0.10 11.07
N ASP A 140 18.81 -1.10 10.32
CA ASP A 140 18.52 -1.06 8.88
C ASP A 140 17.08 -0.64 8.54
N LEU A 141 16.19 -0.55 9.53
CA LEU A 141 14.82 -0.09 9.33
C LEU A 141 14.69 1.42 9.58
N GLU A 142 14.10 2.11 8.63
CA GLU A 142 13.65 3.49 8.75
C GLU A 142 12.12 3.55 8.69
N VAL A 143 11.51 4.33 9.58
CA VAL A 143 10.06 4.54 9.64
C VAL A 143 9.78 6.03 9.67
N HIS A 144 9.09 6.53 8.65
CA HIS A 144 8.69 7.92 8.53
C HIS A 144 7.21 8.06 8.84
N ARG A 145 6.87 9.02 9.71
CA ARG A 145 5.49 9.46 9.94
C ARG A 145 5.21 10.67 9.07
N LEU A 146 4.18 10.57 8.24
CA LEU A 146 3.71 11.62 7.35
C LEU A 146 2.28 12.00 7.74
N SER A 147 1.96 13.28 7.69
CA SER A 147 0.61 13.79 7.93
C SER A 147 0.03 14.30 6.63
N ASP A 148 -1.21 13.93 6.36
CA ASP A 148 -2.07 14.43 5.29
C ASP A 148 -3.21 15.26 5.92
N PRO A 149 -3.00 16.57 6.16
CA PRO A 149 -3.87 17.36 7.02
C PRO A 149 -5.30 17.53 6.45
N ASP A 150 -5.41 17.69 5.14
CA ASP A 150 -6.67 17.90 4.42
C ASP A 150 -7.58 16.66 4.43
N SER A 151 -7.02 15.45 4.50
CA SER A 151 -7.76 14.19 4.66
C SER A 151 -7.81 13.70 6.10
N SER A 152 -7.19 14.42 7.04
CA SER A 152 -7.04 14.03 8.43
C SER A 152 -6.48 12.60 8.57
N LYS A 153 -5.44 12.30 7.79
CA LYS A 153 -4.74 11.02 7.82
C LYS A 153 -3.31 11.19 8.31
N THR A 154 -2.86 10.22 9.08
CA THR A 154 -1.45 9.99 9.38
C THR A 154 -1.05 8.71 8.69
N CYS A 155 0.11 8.70 8.05
CA CYS A 155 0.63 7.57 7.34
C CYS A 155 2.04 7.23 7.81
N LEU A 156 2.29 5.95 8.00
CA LEU A 156 3.63 5.43 8.30
C LEU A 156 4.19 4.78 7.06
N VAL A 157 5.43 5.15 6.73
CA VAL A 157 6.20 4.55 5.65
C VAL A 157 7.39 3.86 6.28
N ALA A 158 7.46 2.54 6.15
CA ALA A 158 8.60 1.75 6.59
C ALA A 158 9.44 1.32 5.39
N TYR A 159 10.75 1.46 5.49
CA TYR A 159 11.69 1.08 4.45
C TYR A 159 12.96 0.50 5.09
N VAL A 160 13.47 -0.59 4.52
CA VAL A 160 14.73 -1.19 4.95
C VAL A 160 15.82 -0.71 3.99
N SER A 161 16.88 -0.11 4.53
CA SER A 161 17.97 0.50 3.75
C SER A 161 18.93 -0.55 3.17
N SER A 162 18.39 -1.50 2.40
CA SER A 162 19.12 -2.47 1.60
C SER A 162 18.61 -2.43 0.15
N GLY A 163 19.43 -2.88 -0.80
CA GLY A 163 19.08 -2.86 -2.22
C GLY A 163 17.83 -3.70 -2.52
N GLY A 164 17.02 -3.26 -3.49
CA GLY A 164 15.89 -4.03 -4.00
C GLY A 164 14.70 -4.19 -3.03
N THR A 165 14.65 -3.43 -1.94
CA THR A 165 13.53 -3.49 -0.98
C THR A 165 12.42 -2.52 -1.35
N SER A 166 11.18 -3.01 -1.33
CA SER A 166 9.99 -2.19 -1.48
C SER A 166 9.61 -1.59 -0.13
N PRO A 167 9.12 -0.34 -0.06
CA PRO A 167 8.61 0.19 1.19
C PRO A 167 7.30 -0.50 1.58
N SER A 168 6.87 -0.30 2.82
CA SER A 168 5.53 -0.57 3.31
C SER A 168 4.87 0.75 3.71
N LEU A 169 3.57 0.89 3.43
CA LEU A 169 2.81 2.10 3.70
C LEU A 169 1.47 1.71 4.32
N THR A 170 1.13 2.37 5.43
CA THR A 170 -0.19 2.25 6.07
C THR A 170 -0.66 3.61 6.56
N CYS A 171 -1.88 3.99 6.22
CA CYS A 171 -2.53 5.21 6.63
C CYS A 171 -3.70 4.94 7.61
N TYR A 172 -3.88 5.82 8.57
CA TYR A 172 -4.96 5.78 9.55
C TYR A 172 -5.47 7.18 9.89
N PRO A 173 -6.68 7.32 10.48
CA PRO A 173 -7.19 8.61 10.93
C PRO A 173 -6.24 9.30 11.91
N SER A 174 -5.98 10.58 11.71
CA SER A 174 -5.24 11.41 12.67
C SER A 174 -6.12 11.80 13.85
N VAL A 175 -5.55 11.73 15.06
CA VAL A 175 -6.16 12.21 16.32
C VAL A 175 -5.30 13.30 16.96
N GLY A 176 -3.98 13.19 16.84
CA GLY A 176 -3.02 14.18 17.35
C GLY A 176 -2.78 15.32 16.35
N GLN A 177 -2.13 16.39 16.82
CA GLN A 177 -1.77 17.51 15.95
C GLN A 177 -0.57 17.17 15.05
N PRO A 178 -0.49 17.70 13.82
CA PRO A 178 0.69 17.56 12.98
C PRO A 178 1.95 18.07 13.70
N GLY A 179 3.01 17.25 13.76
CA GLY A 179 4.27 17.60 14.42
C GLY A 179 4.30 17.39 15.94
N GLU A 180 3.20 16.95 16.55
CA GLU A 180 3.16 16.60 17.96
C GLU A 180 3.85 15.24 18.18
N GLY A 181 4.90 15.19 19.01
CA GLY A 181 5.58 13.95 19.44
C GLY A 181 6.30 13.15 18.35
N GLY A 182 7.23 12.27 18.76
CA GLY A 182 7.91 11.34 17.87
C GLY A 182 7.27 9.95 17.86
N MET A 183 7.52 9.19 16.80
CA MET A 183 7.34 7.73 16.81
C MET A 183 8.33 7.11 17.80
N VAL A 184 7.95 6.03 18.49
CA VAL A 184 8.83 5.35 19.45
C VAL A 184 8.83 3.85 19.21
N GLN A 185 10.01 3.24 19.16
CA GLN A 185 10.14 1.79 19.22
C GLN A 185 10.09 1.33 20.68
N THR A 186 9.21 0.39 21.00
CA THR A 186 9.03 -0.09 22.38
C THR A 186 9.51 -1.52 22.63
N SER A 187 9.53 -2.36 21.59
CA SER A 187 10.04 -3.72 21.71
C SER A 187 10.52 -4.27 20.37
N GLN A 188 11.35 -5.29 20.43
CA GLN A 188 11.88 -6.03 19.28
C GLN A 188 11.86 -7.53 19.59
N LEU A 189 11.46 -8.32 18.59
CA LEU A 189 11.76 -9.75 18.49
C LEU A 189 12.75 -9.95 17.34
N ARG A 190 13.78 -10.76 17.56
CA ARG A 190 14.68 -11.22 16.51
C ARG A 190 14.87 -12.72 16.67
N GLU A 191 14.51 -13.47 15.64
CA GLU A 191 14.66 -14.92 15.59
C GLU A 191 15.31 -15.30 14.26
N GLY A 192 16.62 -15.62 14.32
CA GLY A 192 17.44 -15.71 13.12
C GLY A 192 17.41 -14.41 12.33
N ASP A 193 17.01 -14.49 11.07
CA ASP A 193 16.96 -13.36 10.14
C ASP A 193 15.64 -12.58 10.20
N LEU A 194 14.62 -13.13 10.87
CA LEU A 194 13.32 -12.48 11.06
C LEU A 194 13.42 -11.45 12.17
N VAL A 195 13.01 -10.22 11.86
CA VAL A 195 12.95 -9.09 12.80
C VAL A 195 11.53 -8.59 12.87
N VAL A 196 10.99 -8.46 14.07
CA VAL A 196 9.70 -7.80 14.32
C VAL A 196 9.91 -6.67 15.30
N ARG A 197 9.56 -5.45 14.90
CA ARG A 197 9.66 -4.23 15.73
C ARG A 197 8.26 -3.72 16.06
N LYS A 198 8.07 -3.36 17.32
CA LYS A 198 6.84 -2.70 17.80
C LYS A 198 7.08 -1.19 17.86
N MET A 199 6.37 -0.48 17.00
CA MET A 199 6.36 0.97 16.92
C MET A 199 5.08 1.52 17.53
N ILE A 200 5.17 2.62 18.26
CA ILE A 200 4.01 3.34 18.78
C ILE A 200 4.03 4.74 18.15
N ASP A 201 2.85 5.19 17.70
CA ASP A 201 2.53 6.57 17.38
C ASP A 201 1.64 7.14 18.50
N PRO A 202 2.22 7.62 19.62
CA PRO A 202 1.44 8.03 20.78
C PRO A 202 0.38 9.10 20.45
N PRO A 203 0.69 10.15 19.65
CA PRO A 203 -0.27 11.18 19.26
C PRO A 203 -1.53 10.63 18.56
N ASN A 204 -1.40 9.54 17.81
CA ASN A 204 -2.54 8.93 17.12
C ASN A 204 -3.07 7.66 17.82
N ARG A 205 -2.51 7.29 18.98
CA ARG A 205 -2.86 6.09 19.75
C ARG A 205 -2.81 4.82 18.90
N LYS A 206 -1.80 4.73 18.03
CA LYS A 206 -1.58 3.57 17.17
C LYS A 206 -0.36 2.80 17.60
N THR A 207 -0.48 1.48 17.59
CA THR A 207 0.66 0.56 17.64
C THR A 207 0.79 -0.11 16.28
N CYS A 208 2.01 -0.20 15.76
CA CYS A 208 2.31 -0.90 14.53
C CYS A 208 3.39 -1.96 14.77
N LEU A 209 3.14 -3.17 14.27
CA LEU A 209 4.13 -4.23 14.19
C LEU A 209 4.71 -4.21 12.78
N ILE A 210 6.02 -4.05 12.70
CA ILE A 210 6.77 -4.06 11.44
C ILE A 210 7.63 -5.30 11.42
N THR A 211 7.37 -6.18 10.46
CA THR A 211 8.12 -7.42 10.26
C THR A 211 8.95 -7.32 8.99
N TYR A 212 10.18 -7.79 9.02
CA TYR A 212 11.07 -7.86 7.86
C TYR A 212 12.17 -8.89 8.10
N VAL A 213 12.84 -9.28 7.02
CA VAL A 213 14.05 -10.10 7.06
C VAL A 213 15.24 -9.16 6.83
N SER A 214 16.33 -9.33 7.58
CA SER A 214 17.52 -8.45 7.49
C SER A 214 18.46 -8.87 6.36
N THR A 215 17.91 -9.08 5.16
CA THR A 215 18.66 -9.49 3.96
C THR A 215 18.39 -8.52 2.80
N GLU A 216 19.19 -8.60 1.73
CA GLU A 216 18.94 -7.80 0.54
C GLU A 216 17.67 -8.25 -0.19
N GLY A 217 16.91 -7.31 -0.75
CA GLY A 217 15.68 -7.58 -1.49
C GLY A 217 14.44 -7.88 -0.64
N THR A 218 14.55 -7.92 0.69
CA THR A 218 13.41 -8.21 1.57
C THR A 218 12.71 -6.94 2.03
N SER A 219 11.42 -6.87 1.73
CA SER A 219 10.59 -5.69 2.01
C SER A 219 9.91 -5.81 3.37
N PRO A 220 9.82 -4.74 4.17
CA PRO A 220 9.03 -4.76 5.39
C PRO A 220 7.55 -4.94 5.09
N TYR A 221 6.85 -5.51 6.06
CA TYR A 221 5.39 -5.50 6.13
C TYR A 221 4.95 -4.86 7.44
N MET A 222 3.92 -4.02 7.38
CA MET A 222 3.44 -3.25 8.51
C MET A 222 1.97 -3.53 8.78
N TYR A 223 1.67 -3.83 10.04
CA TYR A 223 0.30 -3.97 10.53
C TYR A 223 0.08 -3.03 11.71
N CYS A 224 -0.91 -2.15 11.60
CA CYS A 224 -1.23 -1.15 12.63
C CYS A 224 -2.60 -1.41 13.25
N PHE A 225 -2.71 -1.19 14.56
CA PHE A 225 -3.93 -1.34 15.35
C PHE A 225 -4.01 -0.26 16.43
N ASP A 226 -5.21 -0.07 16.98
CA ASP A 226 -5.43 0.84 18.10
C ASP A 226 -4.68 0.35 19.34
N GLU A 227 -3.96 1.25 19.99
CA GLU A 227 -3.36 0.94 21.28
C GLU A 227 -4.47 0.67 22.30
N GLY A 228 -4.54 -0.57 22.80
CA GLY A 228 -5.43 -0.93 23.89
C GLY A 228 -5.07 -0.18 25.17
N PRO A 229 -5.95 -0.16 26.19
CA PRO A 229 -5.57 0.37 27.49
C PRO A 229 -4.28 -0.34 27.96
N MET A 230 -3.24 0.43 28.30
CA MET A 230 -1.98 -0.14 28.78
C MET A 230 -2.27 -1.08 29.94
N ALA A 231 -1.96 -2.37 29.77
CA ALA A 231 -1.92 -3.27 30.90
C ALA A 231 -0.86 -2.73 31.88
N PRO A 232 -1.15 -2.63 33.20
CA PRO A 232 -0.16 -2.20 34.16
C PRO A 232 1.08 -3.11 34.03
N PRO A 233 2.29 -2.56 34.19
CA PRO A 233 3.51 -3.35 34.11
C PRO A 233 3.41 -4.52 35.08
N LEU A 234 3.66 -5.74 34.58
CA LEU A 234 3.83 -6.92 35.43
C LEU A 234 4.98 -6.61 36.39
N GLN A 235 4.64 -6.33 37.66
CA GLN A 235 5.61 -6.28 38.74
C GLN A 235 6.26 -7.66 38.80
N ARG A 236 7.57 -7.72 38.48
CA ARG A 236 8.41 -8.88 38.77
C ARG A 236 8.88 -8.82 40.21
#